data_AF-A0A0F6MSM4-F1
#
_entry.id   AF-A0A0F6MSM4-F1
#
_cell.length_a   1.000
_cell.length_b   1.000
_cell.length_c   1.000
_cell.angle_alpha   90.00
_cell.angle_beta   90.00
_cell.angle_gamma   90.00
#
_symmetry.space_group_name_H-M   'P 1'
#
loop_
_entity.id
_entity.type
_entity.pdbx_description
1 polymer ?
#
loop_
_entity_poly.entity_id
_entity_poly.type
_entity_poly.pdbx_seq_one_letter_code
_entity_poly.pdbx_strand_id
1 'polypeptide(L)'
;MKKRKSRILVLFLAVLLVSVSACENPFLKKMLVEEEKGNTVPAAPEKPQLPNPQAPRYTITFGVGSGLGTLKAQVDGNEINSGDSVEQGKSVVFTAEPAEGYVLEQWTNGGTVIAESGTDKTYTHSVTANADIKVKFQAPFVEGGASLILSPDKLDIKVKVTTADSTPVTVEGCTETELTSGTETVLHAKGTLVILKGKIKELECRYNQLTALNVQGLTALKELWCGGNQLTALNVQGLSALKELVCGDNQLTELNVQGLTALQGLGCYNNQLTALNVQGLTALQGLSCGGNQLTALNVQGLTALKELWCGGNQLTELNVQGCTALCYLICHDNQLTTLDVQGLTALRWLSCHGNQLTALNVQGLPALKELG
;
A
#
# COMPACT_ATOMS: atom_id res chain seq x y z
N MET A 1 -0.28 -66.66 35.12
CA MET A 1 0.78 -66.48 34.10
C MET A 1 1.17 -65.01 34.02
N LYS A 2 2.49 -64.75 34.04
CA LYS A 2 3.28 -63.52 33.73
C LYS A 2 2.51 -62.21 33.38
N LYS A 3 2.70 -61.11 34.14
CA LYS A 3 3.68 -59.97 33.98
C LYS A 3 3.25 -58.99 32.86
N ARG A 4 3.35 -57.65 32.95
CA ARG A 4 4.17 -56.68 33.72
C ARG A 4 3.56 -55.27 33.53
N LYS A 5 3.37 -54.46 34.58
CA LYS A 5 4.18 -53.27 35.03
C LYS A 5 4.12 -52.04 34.10
N SER A 6 4.09 -50.78 34.55
CA SER A 6 3.94 -50.13 35.87
C SER A 6 3.86 -48.62 35.58
N ARG A 7 2.91 -47.90 36.19
CA ARG A 7 2.95 -46.45 36.39
C ARG A 7 3.67 -46.18 37.72
N ILE A 8 4.63 -45.26 37.77
CA ILE A 8 5.30 -44.80 39.00
C ILE A 8 4.96 -43.33 39.23
N LEU A 9 4.67 -43.05 40.50
CA LEU A 9 4.13 -41.84 41.11
C LEU A 9 5.20 -41.31 42.09
N VAL A 10 5.47 -40.00 42.02
CA VAL A 10 5.78 -39.04 43.11
C VAL A 10 7.10 -39.15 43.90
N LEU A 11 7.87 -38.05 43.79
CA LEU A 11 8.56 -37.23 44.80
C LEU A 11 8.84 -37.82 46.21
N PHE A 12 10.08 -37.63 46.67
CA PHE A 12 10.50 -36.97 47.93
C PHE A 12 11.89 -37.51 48.34
N LEU A 13 12.93 -36.67 48.26
CA LEU A 13 14.17 -36.90 49.00
C LEU A 13 14.70 -35.55 49.50
N ALA A 14 14.52 -35.33 50.80
CA ALA A 14 15.14 -34.24 51.52
C ALA A 14 15.62 -34.75 52.88
N VAL A 15 16.86 -34.39 53.20
CA VAL A 15 17.51 -34.33 54.53
C VAL A 15 17.97 -35.64 55.17
N LEU A 16 19.30 -35.81 55.25
CA LEU A 16 19.97 -36.18 56.49
C LEU A 16 21.44 -35.71 56.47
N LEU A 17 21.67 -34.52 57.04
CA LEU A 17 22.94 -34.11 57.63
C LEU A 17 23.12 -34.91 58.93
N VAL A 18 24.20 -35.67 59.06
CA VAL A 18 24.66 -36.18 60.37
C VAL A 18 26.10 -35.77 60.58
N SER A 19 26.30 -35.15 61.73
CA SER A 19 27.49 -34.52 62.28
C SER A 19 28.58 -35.52 62.67
N VAL A 20 29.82 -35.11 62.41
CA VAL A 20 31.06 -35.81 62.79
C VAL A 20 31.35 -35.54 64.27
N SER A 21 30.71 -36.22 65.21
CA SER A 21 31.08 -36.18 66.65
C SER A 21 30.59 -37.33 67.54
N ALA A 22 30.29 -38.51 66.98
CA ALA A 22 29.94 -39.69 67.81
C ALA A 22 30.31 -41.04 67.19
N CYS A 23 31.49 -41.17 66.57
CA CYS A 23 31.97 -42.47 66.05
C CYS A 23 33.11 -43.01 66.92
N GLU A 24 32.80 -43.95 67.82
CA GLU A 24 33.77 -44.69 68.65
C GLU A 24 34.37 -45.93 67.92
N ASN A 25 34.34 -45.95 66.58
CA ASN A 25 34.95 -47.03 65.80
C ASN A 25 36.35 -46.62 65.28
N PRO A 26 37.44 -47.23 65.77
CA PRO A 26 38.82 -46.83 65.41
C PRO A 26 39.19 -47.10 63.94
N PHE A 27 38.39 -47.85 63.18
CA PHE A 27 38.60 -48.08 61.75
C PHE A 27 38.12 -46.92 60.85
N LEU A 28 37.10 -46.16 61.26
CA LEU A 28 36.53 -45.07 60.45
C LEU A 28 37.31 -43.74 60.59
N LYS A 29 38.10 -43.57 61.66
CA LYS A 29 39.04 -42.43 61.81
C LYS A 29 40.27 -42.54 60.88
N LYS A 30 40.64 -43.74 60.45
CA LYS A 30 41.78 -44.00 59.56
C LYS A 30 41.49 -43.76 58.06
N MET A 31 40.24 -43.54 57.69
CA MET A 31 39.83 -43.27 56.30
C MET A 31 39.63 -41.78 55.98
N LEU A 32 39.72 -40.88 56.98
CA LEU A 32 39.45 -39.44 56.83
C LEU A 32 40.65 -38.53 57.15
N VAL A 33 41.84 -39.08 57.41
CA VAL A 33 43.09 -38.34 57.58
C VAL A 33 44.17 -39.08 56.80
N GLU A 34 44.31 -38.72 55.52
CA GLU A 34 45.56 -38.67 54.74
C GLU A 34 45.20 -38.45 53.27
N GLU A 35 44.65 -37.27 52.98
CA GLU A 35 45.19 -36.52 51.85
C GLU A 35 46.51 -35.94 52.33
N GLU A 36 47.62 -36.27 51.65
CA GLU A 36 48.78 -35.42 51.36
C GLU A 36 50.04 -36.26 51.13
N LYS A 37 50.29 -36.64 49.87
CA LYS A 37 51.57 -36.40 49.17
C LYS A 37 51.56 -37.04 47.77
N GLY A 38 51.49 -36.16 46.78
CA GLY A 38 52.18 -36.24 45.49
C GLY A 38 52.06 -37.54 44.70
N ASN A 39 51.04 -37.66 43.86
CA ASN A 39 51.25 -38.10 42.49
C ASN A 39 50.21 -37.45 41.58
N THR A 40 50.68 -36.64 40.65
CA THR A 40 49.88 -35.91 39.66
C THR A 40 49.18 -36.89 38.73
N VAL A 41 47.89 -37.13 38.98
CA VAL A 41 46.98 -37.71 37.99
C VAL A 41 46.62 -36.58 37.03
N PRO A 42 46.84 -36.71 35.71
CA PRO A 42 46.45 -35.66 34.77
C PRO A 42 44.93 -35.49 34.88
N ALA A 43 44.50 -34.23 34.98
CA ALA A 43 43.09 -33.88 34.89
C ALA A 43 42.48 -34.60 33.69
N ALA A 44 41.38 -35.33 33.91
CA ALA A 44 40.59 -35.84 32.80
C ALA A 44 40.33 -34.66 31.86
N PRO A 45 40.52 -34.80 30.53
CA PRO A 45 40.31 -33.69 29.63
C PRO A 45 38.88 -33.20 29.85
N GLU A 46 38.72 -31.91 30.12
CA GLU A 46 37.40 -31.27 30.06
C GLU A 46 36.75 -31.77 28.77
N LYS A 47 35.60 -32.43 28.89
CA LYS A 47 34.77 -32.69 27.71
C LYS A 47 34.69 -31.36 26.98
N PRO A 48 34.98 -31.30 25.67
CA PRO A 48 34.75 -30.09 24.91
C PRO A 48 33.32 -29.66 25.22
N GLN A 49 33.15 -28.49 25.83
CA GLN A 49 31.82 -27.89 25.91
C GLN A 49 31.35 -27.82 24.46
N LEU A 50 30.36 -28.65 24.10
CA LEU A 50 29.63 -28.46 22.86
C LEU A 50 29.22 -26.99 22.85
N PRO A 51 29.53 -26.22 21.78
CA PRO A 51 29.13 -24.83 21.72
C PRO A 51 27.64 -24.77 22.07
N ASN A 52 27.32 -23.97 23.09
CA ASN A 52 25.93 -23.72 23.50
C ASN A 52 25.12 -23.51 22.20
N PRO A 53 24.01 -24.25 21.95
CA PRO A 53 23.29 -24.11 20.69
C PRO A 53 22.96 -22.64 20.51
N GLN A 54 23.61 -21.99 19.55
CA GLN A 54 23.41 -20.58 19.31
C GLN A 54 21.94 -20.43 18.93
N ALA A 55 21.18 -19.69 19.72
CA ALA A 55 19.74 -19.57 19.51
C ALA A 55 19.48 -19.13 18.05
N PRO A 56 18.51 -19.75 17.36
CA PRO A 56 18.23 -19.43 15.96
C PRO A 56 18.07 -17.93 15.77
N ARG A 57 18.57 -17.40 14.66
CA ARG A 57 18.42 -15.98 14.31
C ARG A 57 17.58 -15.87 13.04
N TYR A 58 16.79 -14.82 12.98
CA TYR A 58 15.90 -14.52 11.86
C TYR A 58 16.18 -13.14 11.30
N THR A 59 16.08 -13.00 9.99
CA THR A 59 16.26 -11.73 9.29
C THR A 59 15.03 -10.86 9.48
N ILE A 60 15.25 -9.63 9.90
CA ILE A 60 14.20 -8.63 10.07
C ILE A 60 14.42 -7.53 9.04
N THR A 61 13.57 -7.49 8.02
CA THR A 61 13.50 -6.36 7.09
C THR A 61 12.38 -5.43 7.50
N PHE A 62 12.58 -4.14 7.29
CA PHE A 62 11.55 -3.14 7.50
C PHE A 62 11.74 -1.91 6.62
N GLY A 63 10.66 -1.14 6.45
CA GLY A 63 10.69 0.13 5.73
C GLY A 63 9.33 0.78 5.57
N VAL A 64 9.27 1.83 4.75
CA VAL A 64 8.02 2.49 4.37
C VAL A 64 7.49 1.87 3.09
N GLY A 65 6.27 1.36 3.12
CA GLY A 65 5.61 0.74 1.98
C GLY A 65 4.95 1.76 1.03
N SER A 66 4.33 2.81 1.58
CA SER A 66 3.72 3.91 0.83
C SER A 66 3.57 5.16 1.69
N GLY A 67 3.43 6.33 1.04
CA GLY A 67 3.40 7.63 1.72
C GLY A 67 4.78 8.08 2.21
N LEU A 68 4.82 9.22 2.90
CA LEU A 68 6.06 9.84 3.36
C LEU A 68 6.22 9.74 4.88
N GLY A 69 7.42 9.36 5.32
CA GLY A 69 7.80 9.21 6.73
C GLY A 69 9.02 8.30 6.86
N THR A 70 9.30 7.87 8.09
CA THR A 70 10.37 6.91 8.38
C THR A 70 9.89 5.80 9.31
N LEU A 71 10.60 4.68 9.31
CA LEU A 71 10.39 3.56 10.22
C LEU A 71 11.74 3.18 10.84
N LYS A 72 11.79 3.18 12.17
CA LYS A 72 12.96 2.76 12.96
C LYS A 72 12.65 1.50 13.73
N ALA A 73 13.68 0.75 14.11
CA ALA A 73 13.55 -0.49 14.87
C ALA A 73 14.61 -0.59 15.96
N GLN A 74 14.23 -1.13 17.12
CA GLN A 74 15.14 -1.35 18.25
C GLN A 74 14.97 -2.74 18.87
N VAL A 75 16.07 -3.31 19.36
CA VAL A 75 16.10 -4.55 20.16
C VAL A 75 16.87 -4.27 21.44
N ASP A 76 16.27 -4.56 22.59
CA ASP A 76 16.84 -4.28 23.92
C ASP A 76 17.30 -2.81 24.08
N GLY A 77 16.61 -1.87 23.42
CA GLY A 77 16.92 -0.43 23.43
C GLY A 77 18.00 0.02 22.44
N ASN A 78 18.60 -0.89 21.67
CA ASN A 78 19.59 -0.56 20.64
C ASN A 78 18.96 -0.56 19.25
N GLU A 79 19.30 0.44 18.43
CA GLU A 79 18.82 0.53 17.05
C GLU A 79 19.39 -0.59 16.17
N ILE A 80 18.55 -1.13 15.29
CA ILE A 80 18.94 -2.13 14.28
C ILE A 80 18.65 -1.60 12.88
N ASN A 81 19.34 -2.13 11.88
CA ASN A 81 19.12 -1.82 10.47
C ASN A 81 18.21 -2.86 9.80
N SER A 82 17.53 -2.43 8.74
CA SER A 82 16.75 -3.35 7.90
C SER A 82 17.68 -4.39 7.27
N GLY A 83 17.37 -5.67 7.48
CA GLY A 83 18.20 -6.81 7.06
C GLY A 83 19.03 -7.45 8.18
N ASP A 84 19.06 -6.86 9.38
CA ASP A 84 19.78 -7.44 10.51
C ASP A 84 19.16 -8.76 10.98
N SER A 85 20.00 -9.64 11.53
CA SER A 85 19.58 -10.93 12.09
C SER A 85 19.39 -10.84 13.60
N VAL A 86 18.16 -11.05 14.06
CA VAL A 86 17.76 -10.97 15.47
C VAL A 86 17.53 -12.37 16.05
N GLU A 87 17.95 -12.58 17.30
CA GLU A 87 17.79 -13.86 18.00
C GLU A 87 16.30 -14.19 18.25
N GLN A 88 15.94 -15.46 18.08
CA GLN A 88 14.60 -15.96 18.37
C GLN A 88 14.17 -15.63 19.80
N GLY A 89 12.91 -15.21 19.96
CA GLY A 89 12.32 -14.88 21.25
C GLY A 89 12.63 -13.46 21.74
N LYS A 90 13.52 -12.72 21.08
CA LYS A 90 13.66 -11.27 21.30
C LYS A 90 12.45 -10.52 20.74
N SER A 91 12.23 -9.33 21.28
CA SER A 91 11.22 -8.39 20.78
C SER A 91 11.90 -7.27 20.02
N VAL A 92 11.42 -6.99 18.82
CA VAL A 92 11.78 -5.81 18.03
C VAL A 92 10.67 -4.77 18.21
N VAL A 93 11.04 -3.57 18.67
CA VAL A 93 10.12 -2.44 18.77
C VAL A 93 10.32 -1.56 17.54
N PHE A 94 9.27 -1.45 16.73
CA PHE A 94 9.21 -0.57 15.58
C PHE A 94 8.54 0.75 15.95
N THR A 95 9.08 1.85 15.43
CA THR A 95 8.53 3.21 15.64
C THR A 95 8.37 3.91 14.29
N ALA A 96 7.13 4.24 13.95
CA ALA A 96 6.74 4.96 12.75
C ALA A 96 6.74 6.47 12.98
N GLU A 97 7.41 7.22 12.11
CA GLU A 97 7.49 8.67 12.12
C GLU A 97 6.93 9.22 10.80
N PRO A 98 5.62 9.51 10.71
CA PRO A 98 5.03 10.13 9.52
C PRO A 98 5.70 11.48 9.20
N ALA A 99 5.84 11.81 7.93
CA ALA A 99 6.25 13.14 7.50
C ALA A 99 5.18 14.20 7.85
N GLU A 100 5.55 15.48 7.75
CA GLU A 100 4.61 16.58 8.02
C GLU A 100 3.33 16.45 7.18
N GLY A 101 2.18 16.54 7.85
CA GLY A 101 0.86 16.39 7.24
C GLY A 101 0.36 14.96 7.09
N TYR A 102 1.25 13.95 7.14
CA TYR A 102 0.86 12.54 7.03
C TYR A 102 0.43 11.93 8.37
N VAL A 103 -0.40 10.91 8.30
CA VAL A 103 -0.76 10.04 9.42
C VAL A 103 -0.44 8.59 9.09
N LEU A 104 -0.26 7.75 10.12
CA LEU A 104 -0.10 6.32 9.95
C LEU A 104 -1.43 5.70 9.51
N GLU A 105 -1.39 4.93 8.41
CA GLU A 105 -2.52 4.19 7.88
C GLU A 105 -2.54 2.76 8.44
N GLN A 106 -1.43 2.05 8.29
CA GLN A 106 -1.40 0.61 8.48
C GLN A 106 0.02 0.06 8.66
N TRP A 107 0.12 -1.05 9.40
CA TRP A 107 1.29 -1.92 9.47
C TRP A 107 1.07 -3.22 8.69
N THR A 108 2.13 -3.75 8.09
CA THR A 108 2.11 -5.04 7.38
C THR A 108 3.34 -5.89 7.70
N ASN A 109 3.21 -7.21 7.65
CA ASN A 109 4.31 -8.17 7.69
C ASN A 109 4.26 -9.06 6.44
N GLY A 110 5.27 -9.00 5.58
CA GLY A 110 5.28 -9.76 4.32
C GLY A 110 4.07 -9.46 3.43
N GLY A 111 3.58 -8.22 3.47
CA GLY A 111 2.38 -7.77 2.77
C GLY A 111 1.04 -8.07 3.46
N THR A 112 1.03 -8.84 4.56
CA THR A 112 -0.19 -9.13 5.33
C THR A 112 -0.42 -8.06 6.39
N VAL A 113 -1.66 -7.57 6.51
CA VAL A 113 -2.04 -6.55 7.49
C VAL A 113 -1.87 -7.06 8.92
N ILE A 114 -1.26 -6.24 9.78
CA ILE A 114 -1.16 -6.47 11.21
C ILE A 114 -2.32 -5.71 11.87
N ALA A 115 -3.44 -6.39 12.10
CA ALA A 115 -4.68 -5.73 12.54
C ALA A 115 -4.58 -5.19 13.97
N GLU A 116 -3.85 -5.90 14.83
CA GLU A 116 -3.71 -5.59 16.25
C GLU A 116 -2.95 -4.30 16.54
N SER A 117 -2.10 -3.83 15.61
CA SER A 117 -1.36 -2.58 15.78
C SER A 117 -2.19 -1.33 15.46
N GLY A 118 -3.31 -1.49 14.75
CA GLY A 118 -4.17 -0.37 14.34
C GLY A 118 -3.37 0.78 13.72
N THR A 119 -3.55 1.98 14.28
CA THR A 119 -2.87 3.23 13.91
C THR A 119 -1.87 3.71 14.96
N ASP A 120 -1.47 2.85 15.90
CA ASP A 120 -0.44 3.18 16.87
C ASP A 120 0.92 3.34 16.18
N LYS A 121 1.65 4.39 16.55
CA LYS A 121 2.97 4.67 15.96
C LYS A 121 4.05 3.69 16.39
N THR A 122 3.75 2.76 17.29
CA THR A 122 4.67 1.73 17.72
C THR A 122 4.06 0.35 17.52
N TYR A 123 4.88 -0.61 17.10
CA TYR A 123 4.52 -2.02 16.98
C TYR A 123 5.63 -2.88 17.55
N THR A 124 5.30 -3.84 18.40
CA THR A 124 6.28 -4.78 18.96
C THR A 124 6.11 -6.14 18.33
N HIS A 125 7.16 -6.61 17.66
CA HIS A 125 7.20 -7.93 17.03
C HIS A 125 8.02 -8.91 17.86
N SER A 126 7.43 -10.06 18.20
CA SER A 126 8.17 -11.17 18.81
C SER A 126 8.78 -12.06 17.73
N VAL A 127 10.12 -12.15 17.72
CA VAL A 127 10.86 -12.83 16.66
C VAL A 127 10.70 -14.35 16.76
N THR A 128 9.99 -14.94 15.80
CA THR A 128 9.77 -16.39 15.69
C THR A 128 10.10 -16.95 14.30
N ALA A 129 10.19 -16.07 13.30
CA ALA A 129 10.56 -16.34 11.92
C ALA A 129 11.11 -15.06 11.29
N ASN A 130 11.54 -15.12 10.02
CA ASN A 130 11.85 -13.91 9.26
C ASN A 130 10.60 -13.01 9.17
N ALA A 131 10.81 -11.70 9.19
CA ALA A 131 9.74 -10.71 9.11
C ALA A 131 10.10 -9.60 8.12
N ASP A 132 9.09 -9.09 7.41
CA ASP A 132 9.18 -7.90 6.54
C ASP A 132 8.16 -6.87 6.98
N ILE A 133 8.53 -6.03 7.94
CA ILE A 133 7.63 -5.07 8.61
C ILE A 133 7.59 -3.75 7.85
N LYS A 134 6.43 -3.39 7.29
CA LYS A 134 6.26 -2.12 6.58
C LYS A 134 5.13 -1.28 7.16
N VAL A 135 5.33 0.03 7.11
CA VAL A 135 4.30 1.03 7.43
C VAL A 135 3.82 1.73 6.18
N LYS A 136 2.54 2.08 6.16
CA LYS A 136 1.95 2.94 5.15
C LYS A 136 1.49 4.24 5.80
N PHE A 137 1.80 5.36 5.18
CA PHE A 137 1.35 6.68 5.59
C PHE A 137 0.38 7.23 4.55
N GLN A 138 -0.58 8.04 5.00
CA GLN A 138 -1.59 8.65 4.14
C GLN A 138 -1.92 10.08 4.57
N ALA A 139 -2.60 10.81 3.69
CA ALA A 139 -3.24 12.07 4.07
C ALA A 139 -4.40 11.81 5.03
N PRO A 140 -4.60 12.66 6.06
CA PRO A 140 -5.59 12.42 7.09
C PRO A 140 -7.01 12.36 6.51
N PHE A 141 -7.85 11.54 7.14
CA PHE A 141 -9.28 11.55 6.83
C PHE A 141 -9.94 12.76 7.48
N VAL A 142 -10.81 13.43 6.73
CA VAL A 142 -11.61 14.55 7.22
C VAL A 142 -13.06 14.33 6.83
N GLU A 143 -13.93 14.13 7.81
CA GLU A 143 -15.36 13.99 7.55
C GLU A 143 -15.92 15.26 6.88
N GLY A 144 -16.62 15.11 5.76
CA GLY A 144 -17.14 16.25 4.98
C GLY A 144 -16.03 17.13 4.39
N GLY A 145 -14.82 16.60 4.21
CA GLY A 145 -13.69 17.35 3.70
C GLY A 145 -12.68 16.53 2.92
N ALA A 146 -11.67 17.24 2.41
CA ALA A 146 -10.50 16.68 1.77
C ALA A 146 -9.21 17.16 2.45
N SER A 147 -8.19 16.32 2.41
CA SER A 147 -6.83 16.66 2.84
C SER A 147 -5.89 16.59 1.64
N LEU A 148 -5.20 17.71 1.41
CA LEU A 148 -4.21 17.88 0.35
C LEU A 148 -2.85 17.96 1.04
N ILE A 149 -1.93 17.05 0.71
CA ILE A 149 -0.54 17.17 1.15
C ILE A 149 0.33 17.65 0.00
N LEU A 150 0.92 18.81 0.20
CA LEU A 150 1.74 19.54 -0.74
C LEU A 150 3.18 19.04 -0.69
N SER A 151 3.92 19.26 -1.78
CA SER A 151 5.38 19.20 -1.74
C SER A 151 5.91 20.36 -0.88
N PRO A 152 6.94 20.16 -0.03
CA PRO A 152 7.58 21.25 0.70
C PRO A 152 8.09 22.39 -0.20
N ASP A 153 8.39 22.09 -1.46
CA ASP A 153 8.90 23.05 -2.44
C ASP A 153 7.81 23.90 -3.12
N LYS A 154 6.53 23.59 -2.88
CA LYS A 154 5.39 24.30 -3.47
C LYS A 154 4.23 24.42 -2.48
N LEU A 155 4.20 25.53 -1.74
CA LEU A 155 3.18 25.82 -0.73
C LEU A 155 2.01 26.67 -1.25
N ASP A 156 2.16 27.29 -2.43
CA ASP A 156 1.05 27.97 -3.09
C ASP A 156 0.32 27.00 -4.01
N ILE A 157 -0.98 26.82 -3.78
CA ILE A 157 -1.82 25.91 -4.58
C ILE A 157 -3.00 26.63 -5.17
N LYS A 158 -3.33 26.25 -6.40
CA LYS A 158 -4.50 26.74 -7.12
C LYS A 158 -5.60 25.69 -7.00
N VAL A 159 -6.73 26.08 -6.42
CA VAL A 159 -7.88 25.19 -6.24
C VAL A 159 -9.15 25.88 -6.71
N LYS A 160 -10.08 25.09 -7.23
CA LYS A 160 -11.48 25.51 -7.42
C LYS A 160 -12.36 24.47 -6.76
N VAL A 161 -13.27 24.92 -5.91
CA VAL A 161 -14.12 24.04 -5.11
C VAL A 161 -15.55 24.52 -5.23
N THR A 162 -16.47 23.65 -5.65
CA THR A 162 -17.89 23.98 -5.72
C THR A 162 -18.65 23.20 -4.66
N THR A 163 -19.45 23.89 -3.86
CA THR A 163 -20.36 23.28 -2.88
C THR A 163 -21.75 23.08 -3.46
N ALA A 164 -22.48 22.11 -2.92
CA ALA A 164 -23.83 21.78 -3.38
C ALA A 164 -24.89 22.84 -3.02
N ASP A 165 -24.62 23.66 -2.00
CA ASP A 165 -25.53 24.67 -1.45
C ASP A 165 -24.98 26.11 -1.57
N SER A 166 -23.94 26.30 -2.37
CA SER A 166 -23.25 27.59 -2.58
C SER A 166 -22.65 28.20 -1.32
N THR A 167 -22.55 27.44 -0.22
CA THR A 167 -21.86 27.90 1.00
C THR A 167 -20.35 27.97 0.76
N PRO A 168 -19.63 28.89 1.44
CA PRO A 168 -18.17 28.91 1.42
C PRO A 168 -17.56 27.59 1.92
N VAL A 169 -16.38 27.28 1.43
CA VAL A 169 -15.59 26.12 1.89
C VAL A 169 -14.62 26.61 2.95
N THR A 170 -14.58 25.97 4.12
CA THR A 170 -13.58 26.28 5.15
C THR A 170 -12.22 25.74 4.73
N VAL A 171 -11.18 26.54 4.94
CA VAL A 171 -9.78 26.20 4.67
C VAL A 171 -8.99 26.19 5.98
N GLU A 172 -8.27 25.11 6.21
CA GLU A 172 -7.29 25.02 7.31
C GLU A 172 -5.90 24.77 6.72
N GLY A 173 -4.86 25.23 7.42
CA GLY A 173 -3.48 25.10 6.97
C GLY A 173 -3.00 26.20 6.01
N CYS A 174 -3.83 27.20 5.68
CA CYS A 174 -3.48 28.34 4.81
C CYS A 174 -3.58 29.70 5.53
N THR A 175 -3.13 30.76 4.85
CA THR A 175 -3.46 32.15 5.24
C THR A 175 -4.93 32.46 5.03
N GLU A 176 -5.51 31.95 3.95
CA GLU A 176 -6.94 31.98 3.68
C GLU A 176 -7.65 31.02 4.64
N THR A 177 -8.83 31.43 5.10
CA THR A 177 -9.67 30.63 6.00
C THR A 177 -10.96 30.15 5.33
N GLU A 178 -11.28 30.68 4.16
CA GLU A 178 -12.44 30.30 3.36
C GLU A 178 -12.20 30.45 1.85
N LEU A 179 -12.95 29.68 1.07
CA LEU A 179 -13.06 29.82 -0.39
C LEU A 179 -14.51 30.09 -0.78
N THR A 180 -14.69 30.97 -1.76
CA THR A 180 -15.98 31.14 -2.42
C THR A 180 -16.26 29.96 -3.34
N SER A 181 -17.43 29.32 -3.19
CA SER A 181 -17.84 28.19 -4.03
C SER A 181 -17.82 28.54 -5.51
N GLY A 182 -17.17 27.70 -6.32
CA GLY A 182 -17.10 27.83 -7.78
C GLY A 182 -16.02 28.79 -8.29
N THR A 183 -15.27 29.44 -7.40
CA THR A 183 -14.20 30.37 -7.77
C THR A 183 -12.84 29.69 -7.69
N GLU A 184 -12.02 29.83 -8.73
CA GLU A 184 -10.61 29.43 -8.66
C GLU A 184 -9.84 30.42 -7.77
N THR A 185 -9.14 29.89 -6.78
CA THR A 185 -8.42 30.67 -5.77
C THR A 185 -7.02 30.09 -5.57
N VAL A 186 -6.04 30.96 -5.36
CA VAL A 186 -4.71 30.57 -4.88
C VAL A 186 -4.73 30.60 -3.37
N LEU A 187 -4.41 29.47 -2.76
CA LEU A 187 -4.21 29.32 -1.32
C LEU A 187 -2.71 29.35 -1.01
N HIS A 188 -2.33 30.02 0.07
CA HIS A 188 -0.94 30.08 0.53
C HIS A 188 -0.81 29.25 1.82
N ALA A 189 -0.29 28.04 1.67
CA ALA A 189 -0.18 27.10 2.78
C ALA A 189 0.91 27.53 3.78
N LYS A 190 0.64 27.35 5.07
CA LYS A 190 1.56 27.61 6.19
C LYS A 190 2.48 26.42 6.49
N GLY A 191 2.21 25.28 5.86
CA GLY A 191 2.92 24.01 5.97
C GLY A 191 2.44 23.08 4.85
N THR A 192 2.79 21.80 4.89
CA THR A 192 2.45 20.88 3.79
C THR A 192 1.00 20.40 3.79
N LEU A 193 0.25 20.59 4.87
CA LEU A 193 -1.13 20.11 4.98
C LEU A 193 -2.14 21.24 4.75
N VAL A 194 -3.01 21.06 3.76
CA VAL A 194 -4.20 21.88 3.55
C VAL A 194 -5.45 21.03 3.71
N ILE A 195 -6.41 21.52 4.48
CA ILE A 195 -7.71 20.85 4.68
C ILE A 195 -8.81 21.74 4.13
N LEU A 196 -9.70 21.14 3.34
CA LEU A 196 -10.89 21.78 2.79
C LEU A 196 -12.13 21.11 3.38
N LYS A 197 -13.05 21.87 3.97
CA LYS A 197 -14.29 21.35 4.57
C LYS A 197 -15.53 22.05 4.02
N GLY A 198 -16.56 21.28 3.71
CA GLY A 198 -17.84 21.81 3.24
C GLY A 198 -18.64 20.76 2.48
N LYS A 199 -19.82 21.14 1.97
CA LYS A 199 -20.64 20.26 1.13
C LYS A 199 -20.11 20.19 -0.31
N ILE A 200 -18.84 19.81 -0.45
CA ILE A 200 -18.09 19.82 -1.70
C ILE A 200 -18.67 18.77 -2.65
N LYS A 201 -19.06 19.22 -3.85
CA LYS A 201 -19.51 18.35 -4.96
C LYS A 201 -18.54 18.35 -6.13
N GLU A 202 -17.66 19.34 -6.25
CA GLU A 202 -16.64 19.43 -7.29
C GLU A 202 -15.34 19.91 -6.63
N LEU A 203 -14.24 19.20 -6.88
CA LEU A 203 -12.90 19.56 -6.40
C LEU A 203 -11.91 19.56 -7.56
N GLU A 204 -11.38 20.73 -7.89
CA GLU A 204 -10.29 20.91 -8.82
C GLU A 204 -9.02 21.31 -8.06
N CYS A 205 -7.98 20.48 -8.16
CA CYS A 205 -6.68 20.70 -7.52
C CYS A 205 -5.52 20.26 -8.44
N ARG A 206 -5.68 20.53 -9.75
CA ARG A 206 -4.71 20.17 -10.80
C ARG A 206 -3.42 20.98 -10.70
N TYR A 207 -2.30 20.39 -11.12
CA TYR A 207 -1.01 21.10 -11.27
C TYR A 207 -0.42 21.70 -9.98
N ASN A 208 -0.60 21.03 -8.84
CA ASN A 208 -0.21 21.54 -7.51
C ASN A 208 0.97 20.80 -6.86
N GLN A 209 1.58 19.82 -7.53
CA GLN A 209 2.65 18.98 -6.95
C GLN A 209 2.22 18.30 -5.63
N LEU A 210 0.95 17.92 -5.51
CA LEU A 210 0.45 17.19 -4.35
C LEU A 210 1.13 15.82 -4.27
N THR A 211 1.63 15.47 -3.08
CA THR A 211 2.23 14.15 -2.81
C THR A 211 1.19 13.14 -2.31
N ALA A 212 0.13 13.62 -1.64
CA ALA A 212 -1.03 12.82 -1.27
C ALA A 212 -2.32 13.63 -1.31
N LEU A 213 -3.42 12.93 -1.55
CA LEU A 213 -4.78 13.47 -1.57
C LEU A 213 -5.73 12.47 -0.93
N ASN A 214 -6.44 12.90 0.11
CA ASN A 214 -7.53 12.13 0.70
C ASN A 214 -8.85 12.85 0.49
N VAL A 215 -9.77 12.20 -0.22
CA VAL A 215 -11.12 12.69 -0.56
C VAL A 215 -12.22 11.80 0.02
N GLN A 216 -11.88 10.83 0.86
CA GLN A 216 -12.82 9.80 1.35
C GLN A 216 -13.97 10.39 2.19
N GLY A 217 -13.80 11.59 2.74
CA GLY A 217 -14.87 12.32 3.44
C GLY A 217 -15.90 12.99 2.53
N LEU A 218 -15.66 13.06 1.22
CA LEU A 218 -16.50 13.75 0.24
C LEU A 218 -17.49 12.82 -0.45
N THR A 219 -18.35 12.13 0.29
CA THR A 219 -19.28 11.12 -0.27
C THR A 219 -20.29 11.68 -1.30
N ALA A 220 -20.49 13.00 -1.33
CA ALA A 220 -21.32 13.70 -2.31
C ALA A 220 -20.55 14.23 -3.55
N LEU A 221 -19.24 13.94 -3.65
CA LEU A 221 -18.38 14.40 -4.74
C LEU A 221 -18.86 13.83 -6.08
N LYS A 222 -19.03 14.71 -7.06
CA LYS A 222 -19.44 14.41 -8.43
C LYS A 222 -18.29 14.54 -9.41
N GLU A 223 -17.38 15.47 -9.17
CA GLU A 223 -16.27 15.75 -10.10
C GLU A 223 -14.99 15.92 -9.30
N LEU A 224 -13.96 15.14 -9.66
CA LEU A 224 -12.63 15.24 -9.09
C LEU A 224 -11.61 15.42 -10.20
N TRP A 225 -10.93 16.56 -10.20
CA TRP A 225 -9.83 16.84 -11.10
C TRP A 225 -8.54 17.09 -10.30
N CYS A 226 -7.70 16.07 -10.22
CA CYS A 226 -6.44 16.06 -9.47
C CYS A 226 -5.23 15.69 -10.35
N GLY A 227 -5.34 15.85 -11.67
CA GLY A 227 -4.24 15.59 -12.60
C GLY A 227 -3.07 16.57 -12.50
N GLY A 228 -1.88 16.16 -12.95
CA GLY A 228 -0.66 16.97 -12.90
C GLY A 228 -0.08 17.12 -11.50
N ASN A 229 -0.13 16.07 -10.69
CA ASN A 229 0.40 16.04 -9.33
C ASN A 229 1.47 14.95 -9.20
N GLN A 230 1.86 14.61 -7.97
CA GLN A 230 2.85 13.56 -7.65
C GLN A 230 2.20 12.43 -6.85
N LEU A 231 0.90 12.17 -7.08
CA LEU A 231 0.16 11.16 -6.34
C LEU A 231 0.66 9.76 -6.72
N THR A 232 1.08 8.99 -5.72
CA THR A 232 1.48 7.57 -5.88
C THR A 232 0.32 6.61 -5.59
N ALA A 233 -0.69 7.08 -4.85
CA ALA A 233 -1.92 6.38 -4.56
C ALA A 233 -3.10 7.37 -4.54
N LEU A 234 -4.29 6.90 -4.93
CA LEU A 234 -5.53 7.66 -4.86
C LEU A 234 -6.68 6.72 -4.54
N ASN A 235 -7.27 6.88 -3.35
CA ASN A 235 -8.46 6.13 -2.96
C ASN A 235 -9.73 6.92 -3.28
N VAL A 236 -10.53 6.40 -4.21
CA VAL A 236 -11.85 6.92 -4.60
C VAL A 236 -13.00 5.97 -4.24
N GLN A 237 -12.72 4.90 -3.49
CA GLN A 237 -13.77 3.97 -3.07
C GLN A 237 -14.80 4.69 -2.19
N GLY A 238 -16.06 4.27 -2.28
CA GLY A 238 -17.16 4.90 -1.55
C GLY A 238 -17.68 6.23 -2.13
N LEU A 239 -17.02 6.81 -3.14
CA LEU A 239 -17.49 8.03 -3.83
C LEU A 239 -18.59 7.71 -4.86
N SER A 240 -19.68 7.10 -4.42
CA SER A 240 -20.73 6.56 -5.32
C SER A 240 -21.44 7.60 -6.18
N ALA A 241 -21.33 8.89 -5.85
CA ALA A 241 -21.89 10.00 -6.63
C ALA A 241 -20.94 10.51 -7.74
N LEU A 242 -19.70 10.00 -7.80
CA LEU A 242 -18.67 10.48 -8.72
C LEU A 242 -19.05 10.18 -10.18
N LYS A 243 -19.07 11.22 -10.99
CA LYS A 243 -19.38 11.20 -12.42
C LYS A 243 -18.16 11.45 -13.28
N GLU A 244 -17.22 12.26 -12.81
CA GLU A 244 -16.00 12.57 -13.53
C GLU A 244 -14.79 12.42 -12.60
N LEU A 245 -13.80 11.65 -13.06
CA LEU A 245 -12.52 11.50 -12.37
C LEU A 245 -11.39 11.75 -13.37
N VAL A 246 -10.65 12.85 -13.20
CA VAL A 246 -9.41 13.11 -13.94
C VAL A 246 -8.23 13.16 -12.97
N CYS A 247 -7.44 12.10 -13.00
CA CYS A 247 -6.23 11.89 -12.19
C CYS A 247 -4.99 11.61 -13.07
N GLY A 248 -5.04 11.98 -14.35
CA GLY A 248 -3.91 11.83 -15.27
C GLY A 248 -2.67 12.65 -14.90
N ASP A 249 -1.51 12.35 -15.47
CA ASP A 249 -0.22 12.98 -15.14
C ASP A 249 0.09 12.90 -13.63
N ASN A 250 0.15 11.68 -13.12
CA ASN A 250 0.51 11.36 -11.73
C ASN A 250 1.50 10.17 -11.73
N GLN A 251 1.72 9.55 -10.56
CA GLN A 251 2.60 8.40 -10.38
C GLN A 251 1.82 7.18 -9.84
N LEU A 252 0.53 7.07 -10.18
CA LEU A 252 -0.33 6.01 -9.68
C LEU A 252 0.12 4.66 -10.24
N THR A 253 0.35 3.70 -9.35
CA THR A 253 0.68 2.31 -9.71
C THR A 253 -0.57 1.41 -9.74
N GLU A 254 -1.60 1.79 -9.00
CA GLU A 254 -2.91 1.16 -8.96
C GLU A 254 -4.02 2.22 -8.91
N LEU A 255 -5.18 1.88 -9.46
CA LEU A 255 -6.39 2.70 -9.36
C LEU A 255 -7.61 1.79 -9.32
N ASN A 256 -8.27 1.75 -8.17
CA ASN A 256 -9.51 1.01 -8.01
C ASN A 256 -10.72 1.93 -8.21
N VAL A 257 -11.43 1.73 -9.32
CA VAL A 257 -12.68 2.44 -9.67
C VAL A 257 -13.93 1.56 -9.54
N GLN A 258 -13.79 0.35 -8.99
CA GLN A 258 -14.92 -0.56 -8.83
C GLN A 258 -15.97 0.06 -7.88
N GLY A 259 -17.25 -0.18 -8.20
CA GLY A 259 -18.37 0.38 -7.44
C GLY A 259 -18.76 1.83 -7.81
N LEU A 260 -17.98 2.53 -8.64
CA LEU A 260 -18.30 3.88 -9.12
C LEU A 260 -19.32 3.85 -10.28
N THR A 261 -20.50 3.27 -10.05
CA THR A 261 -21.49 3.00 -11.10
C THR A 261 -22.08 4.25 -11.76
N ALA A 262 -21.93 5.43 -11.13
CA ALA A 262 -22.32 6.72 -11.69
C ALA A 262 -21.26 7.36 -12.60
N LEU A 263 -20.07 6.77 -12.71
CA LEU A 263 -18.93 7.35 -13.43
C LEU A 263 -19.21 7.40 -14.94
N GLN A 264 -19.06 8.58 -15.52
CA GLN A 264 -19.31 8.91 -16.93
C GLN A 264 -18.01 9.23 -17.67
N GLY A 265 -17.04 9.84 -17.00
CA GLY A 265 -15.70 10.07 -17.53
C GLY A 265 -14.62 9.64 -16.56
N LEU A 266 -13.62 8.93 -17.10
CA LEU A 266 -12.42 8.51 -16.38
C LEU A 266 -11.18 8.88 -17.19
N GLY A 267 -10.40 9.85 -16.70
CA GLY A 267 -9.08 10.20 -17.21
C GLY A 267 -7.99 9.80 -16.21
N CYS A 268 -7.24 8.75 -16.50
CA CYS A 268 -6.10 8.25 -15.72
C CYS A 268 -4.83 8.09 -16.58
N TYR A 269 -4.74 8.85 -17.66
CA TYR A 269 -3.62 8.83 -18.60
C TYR A 269 -2.29 9.25 -17.94
N ASN A 270 -1.15 8.85 -18.51
CA ASN A 270 0.19 9.21 -18.01
C ASN A 270 0.37 8.88 -16.52
N ASN A 271 0.21 7.60 -16.19
CA ASN A 271 0.46 7.03 -14.88
C ASN A 271 1.34 5.77 -15.03
N GLN A 272 1.44 4.96 -13.98
CA GLN A 272 2.23 3.72 -13.95
C GLN A 272 1.32 2.49 -13.76
N LEU A 273 0.06 2.57 -14.21
CA LEU A 273 -0.91 1.50 -14.03
C LEU A 273 -0.53 0.28 -14.86
N THR A 274 -0.47 -0.88 -14.21
CA THR A 274 -0.23 -2.18 -14.86
C THR A 274 -1.52 -2.94 -15.16
N ALA A 275 -2.59 -2.61 -14.43
CA ALA A 275 -3.93 -3.13 -14.64
C ALA A 275 -4.97 -2.03 -14.36
N LEU A 276 -6.10 -2.10 -15.07
CA LEU A 276 -7.24 -1.23 -14.85
C LEU A 276 -8.53 -2.02 -15.07
N ASN A 277 -9.29 -2.20 -13.99
CA ASN A 277 -10.59 -2.86 -14.06
C ASN A 277 -11.72 -1.83 -14.16
N VAL A 278 -12.32 -1.72 -15.35
CA VAL A 278 -13.48 -0.85 -15.64
C VAL A 278 -14.79 -1.62 -15.75
N GLN A 279 -14.80 -2.91 -15.44
CA GLN A 279 -16.02 -3.72 -15.51
C GLN A 279 -17.06 -3.19 -14.52
N GLY A 280 -18.33 -3.23 -14.92
CA GLY A 280 -19.46 -2.71 -14.13
C GLY A 280 -19.68 -1.19 -14.23
N LEU A 281 -18.80 -0.43 -14.88
CA LEU A 281 -18.96 1.02 -15.10
C LEU A 281 -19.90 1.31 -16.29
N THR A 282 -21.14 0.80 -16.26
CA THR A 282 -22.06 0.83 -17.41
C THR A 282 -22.48 2.23 -17.85
N ALA A 283 -22.29 3.25 -17.02
CA ALA A 283 -22.53 4.66 -17.35
C ALA A 283 -21.35 5.36 -18.04
N LEU A 284 -20.19 4.69 -18.15
CA LEU A 284 -18.95 5.28 -18.65
C LEU A 284 -19.08 5.61 -20.15
N GLN A 285 -18.87 6.87 -20.49
CA GLN A 285 -18.94 7.42 -21.83
C GLN A 285 -17.54 7.77 -22.37
N GLY A 286 -16.62 8.18 -21.51
CA GLY A 286 -15.23 8.47 -21.87
C GLY A 286 -14.26 7.72 -20.97
N LEU A 287 -13.33 7.01 -21.59
CA LEU A 287 -12.19 6.38 -20.91
C LEU A 287 -10.89 6.85 -21.56
N SER A 288 -10.06 7.54 -20.79
CA SER A 288 -8.68 7.87 -21.15
C SER A 288 -7.71 7.24 -20.15
N CYS A 289 -6.96 6.25 -20.63
CA CYS A 289 -5.96 5.48 -19.88
C CYS A 289 -4.65 5.32 -20.67
N GLY A 290 -4.43 6.17 -21.68
CA GLY A 290 -3.20 6.15 -22.48
C GLY A 290 -1.95 6.51 -21.68
N GLY A 291 -0.76 6.13 -22.15
CA GLY A 291 0.50 6.38 -21.44
C GLY A 291 0.58 5.66 -20.09
N ASN A 292 0.24 4.37 -20.07
CA ASN A 292 0.34 3.50 -18.89
C ASN A 292 1.13 2.22 -19.27
N GLN A 293 1.10 1.21 -18.39
CA GLN A 293 1.77 -0.07 -18.59
C GLN A 293 0.74 -1.23 -18.67
N LEU A 294 -0.46 -0.95 -19.19
CA LEU A 294 -1.54 -1.94 -19.28
C LEU A 294 -1.19 -3.02 -20.29
N THR A 295 -1.28 -4.28 -19.88
CA THR A 295 -1.10 -5.46 -20.76
C THR A 295 -2.43 -5.99 -21.30
N ALA A 296 -3.53 -5.71 -20.60
CA ALA A 296 -4.88 -6.04 -21.01
C ALA A 296 -5.85 -4.93 -20.59
N LEU A 297 -6.90 -4.74 -21.39
CA LEU A 297 -7.98 -3.81 -21.08
C LEU A 297 -9.31 -4.41 -21.54
N ASN A 298 -10.16 -4.77 -20.59
CA ASN A 298 -11.49 -5.29 -20.88
C ASN A 298 -12.54 -4.17 -20.82
N VAL A 299 -13.05 -3.78 -22.00
CA VAL A 299 -14.12 -2.78 -22.17
C VAL A 299 -15.48 -3.41 -22.53
N GLN A 300 -15.58 -4.75 -22.48
CA GLN A 300 -16.83 -5.44 -22.75
C GLN A 300 -17.91 -5.01 -21.75
N GLY A 301 -19.14 -4.85 -22.23
CA GLY A 301 -20.27 -4.38 -21.41
C GLY A 301 -20.35 -2.86 -21.21
N LEU A 302 -19.35 -2.09 -21.65
CA LEU A 302 -19.39 -0.61 -21.62
C LEU A 302 -20.19 -0.06 -22.81
N THR A 303 -21.48 -0.36 -22.88
CA THR A 303 -22.34 -0.04 -24.04
C THR A 303 -22.56 1.46 -24.24
N ALA A 304 -22.33 2.28 -23.20
CA ALA A 304 -22.40 3.74 -23.27
C ALA A 304 -21.10 4.41 -23.74
N LEU A 305 -20.01 3.65 -23.91
CA LEU A 305 -18.68 4.18 -24.21
C LEU A 305 -18.65 4.81 -25.61
N LYS A 306 -18.33 6.10 -25.66
CA LYS A 306 -18.22 6.92 -26.88
C LYS A 306 -16.77 7.22 -27.24
N GLU A 307 -15.91 7.28 -26.23
CA GLU A 307 -14.50 7.65 -26.37
C GLU A 307 -13.62 6.66 -25.61
N LEU A 308 -12.70 6.03 -26.33
CA LEU A 308 -11.67 5.15 -25.76
C LEU A 308 -10.28 5.60 -26.21
N TRP A 309 -9.50 6.11 -25.26
CA TRP A 309 -8.12 6.54 -25.43
C TRP A 309 -7.22 5.64 -24.59
N CYS A 310 -6.62 4.63 -25.23
CA CYS A 310 -5.76 3.63 -24.60
C CYS A 310 -4.39 3.50 -25.29
N GLY A 311 -4.02 4.48 -26.12
CA GLY A 311 -2.74 4.49 -26.82
C GLY A 311 -1.53 4.61 -25.88
N GLY A 312 -0.37 4.13 -26.32
CA GLY A 312 0.85 4.14 -25.49
C GLY A 312 0.74 3.20 -24.28
N ASN A 313 0.38 1.94 -24.53
CA ASN A 313 0.29 0.87 -23.53
C ASN A 313 1.01 -0.38 -24.06
N GLN A 314 0.81 -1.53 -23.42
CA GLN A 314 1.39 -2.83 -23.80
C GLN A 314 0.29 -3.84 -24.17
N LEU A 315 -0.85 -3.37 -24.69
CA LEU A 315 -1.99 -4.23 -25.01
C LEU A 315 -1.66 -5.18 -26.15
N THR A 316 -1.81 -6.48 -25.94
CA THR A 316 -1.65 -7.51 -26.99
C THR A 316 -2.96 -7.83 -27.71
N GLU A 317 -4.08 -7.55 -27.05
CA GLU A 317 -5.43 -7.70 -27.57
C GLU A 317 -6.32 -6.55 -27.10
N LEU A 318 -7.29 -6.19 -27.92
CA LEU A 318 -8.32 -5.21 -27.58
C LEU A 318 -9.63 -5.59 -28.26
N ASN A 319 -10.59 -6.03 -27.45
CA ASN A 319 -11.93 -6.35 -27.91
C ASN A 319 -12.89 -5.20 -27.63
N VAL A 320 -13.28 -4.50 -28.70
CA VAL A 320 -14.24 -3.38 -28.68
C VAL A 320 -15.64 -3.78 -29.16
N GLN A 321 -15.87 -5.06 -29.43
CA GLN A 321 -17.18 -5.54 -29.85
C GLN A 321 -18.22 -5.28 -28.76
N GLY A 322 -19.41 -4.81 -29.13
CA GLY A 322 -20.46 -4.40 -28.20
C GLY A 322 -20.36 -2.95 -27.70
N CYS A 323 -19.24 -2.24 -27.91
CA CYS A 323 -19.16 -0.79 -27.69
C CYS A 323 -19.76 -0.02 -28.88
N THR A 324 -21.01 -0.29 -29.24
CA THR A 324 -21.62 0.23 -30.49
C THR A 324 -21.82 1.76 -30.51
N ALA A 325 -21.73 2.42 -29.36
CA ALA A 325 -21.74 3.87 -29.25
C ALA A 325 -20.37 4.54 -29.52
N LEU A 326 -19.31 3.74 -29.69
CA LEU A 326 -17.93 4.23 -29.81
C LEU A 326 -17.78 5.10 -31.05
N CYS A 327 -17.39 6.35 -30.82
CA CYS A 327 -17.18 7.38 -31.84
C CYS A 327 -15.68 7.62 -32.06
N TYR A 328 -14.86 7.46 -31.03
CA TYR A 328 -13.41 7.68 -31.08
C TYR A 328 -12.68 6.51 -30.44
N LEU A 329 -11.82 5.85 -31.20
CA LEU A 329 -10.97 4.77 -30.76
C LEU A 329 -9.51 5.12 -31.04
N ILE A 330 -8.77 5.46 -29.98
CA ILE A 330 -7.36 5.81 -30.01
C ILE A 330 -6.59 4.73 -29.25
N CYS A 331 -6.02 3.78 -30.00
CA CYS A 331 -5.31 2.59 -29.49
C CYS A 331 -3.92 2.43 -30.11
N HIS A 332 -3.34 3.53 -30.62
CA HIS A 332 -1.99 3.54 -31.19
C HIS A 332 -0.91 3.15 -30.18
N ASP A 333 0.30 2.84 -30.65
CA ASP A 333 1.46 2.50 -29.82
C ASP A 333 1.14 1.44 -28.76
N ASN A 334 0.74 0.26 -29.25
CA ASN A 334 0.42 -0.93 -28.49
C ASN A 334 1.04 -2.16 -29.19
N GLN A 335 0.66 -3.37 -28.79
CA GLN A 335 1.17 -4.63 -29.35
C GLN A 335 0.07 -5.46 -30.03
N LEU A 336 -0.99 -4.80 -30.51
CA LEU A 336 -2.14 -5.48 -31.12
C LEU A 336 -1.73 -6.16 -32.42
N THR A 337 -2.06 -7.43 -32.57
CA THR A 337 -1.85 -8.21 -33.81
C THR A 337 -3.10 -8.25 -34.70
N THR A 338 -4.27 -8.07 -34.09
CA THR A 338 -5.57 -7.98 -34.75
C THR A 338 -6.41 -6.90 -34.09
N LEU A 339 -7.28 -6.24 -34.86
CA LEU A 339 -8.26 -5.31 -34.33
C LEU A 339 -9.55 -5.44 -35.13
N ASP A 340 -10.61 -5.93 -34.48
CA ASP A 340 -11.94 -6.02 -35.09
C ASP A 340 -12.80 -4.83 -34.70
N VAL A 341 -13.04 -3.96 -35.66
CA VAL A 341 -13.90 -2.77 -35.55
C VAL A 341 -15.23 -2.93 -36.27
N GLN A 342 -15.54 -4.11 -36.81
CA GLN A 342 -16.79 -4.34 -37.52
C GLN A 342 -17.99 -4.10 -36.59
N GLY A 343 -19.07 -3.55 -37.15
CA GLY A 343 -20.27 -3.21 -36.38
C GLY A 343 -20.19 -1.90 -35.57
N LEU A 344 -19.02 -1.24 -35.49
CA LEU A 344 -18.88 0.07 -34.84
C LEU A 344 -19.35 1.20 -35.77
N THR A 345 -20.63 1.19 -36.15
CA THR A 345 -21.18 2.10 -37.18
C THR A 345 -21.13 3.59 -36.79
N ALA A 346 -20.95 3.90 -35.50
CA ALA A 346 -20.78 5.26 -34.99
C ALA A 346 -19.33 5.76 -35.01
N LEU A 347 -18.35 4.90 -35.33
CA LEU A 347 -16.93 5.24 -35.26
C LEU A 347 -16.56 6.30 -36.30
N ARG A 348 -16.01 7.43 -35.83
CA ARG A 348 -15.63 8.60 -36.62
C ARG A 348 -14.13 8.74 -36.75
N TRP A 349 -13.40 8.37 -35.70
CA TRP A 349 -11.95 8.40 -35.68
C TRP A 349 -11.42 7.07 -35.14
N LEU A 350 -10.58 6.43 -35.95
CA LEU A 350 -9.75 5.30 -35.54
C LEU A 350 -8.27 5.68 -35.65
N SER A 351 -7.53 5.58 -34.56
CA SER A 351 -6.07 5.63 -34.56
C SER A 351 -5.51 4.33 -33.99
N CYS A 352 -4.77 3.59 -34.82
CA CYS A 352 -4.19 2.30 -34.45
C CYS A 352 -2.76 2.10 -34.98
N HIS A 353 -2.07 3.14 -35.47
CA HIS A 353 -0.64 3.07 -35.80
C HIS A 353 0.21 2.60 -34.60
N GLY A 354 1.46 2.20 -34.86
CA GLY A 354 2.34 1.73 -33.79
C GLY A 354 1.88 0.41 -33.16
N ASN A 355 1.08 -0.38 -33.89
CA ASN A 355 0.70 -1.76 -33.54
C ASN A 355 1.35 -2.76 -34.51
N GLN A 356 1.05 -4.05 -34.33
CA GLN A 356 1.55 -5.16 -35.14
C GLN A 356 0.44 -5.75 -36.05
N LEU A 357 -0.50 -4.91 -36.49
CA LEU A 357 -1.64 -5.33 -37.32
C LEU A 357 -1.17 -5.73 -38.72
N THR A 358 -1.55 -6.93 -39.17
CA THR A 358 -1.27 -7.39 -40.54
C THR A 358 -2.35 -7.00 -41.54
N ALA A 359 -3.56 -6.73 -41.06
CA ALA A 359 -4.69 -6.29 -41.84
C ALA A 359 -5.68 -5.53 -40.94
N LEU A 360 -6.43 -4.61 -41.53
CA LEU A 360 -7.52 -3.89 -40.86
C LEU A 360 -8.69 -3.78 -41.83
N ASN A 361 -9.84 -4.33 -41.43
CA ASN A 361 -11.07 -4.19 -42.20
C ASN A 361 -11.89 -3.01 -41.66
N VAL A 362 -12.01 -1.96 -42.48
CA VAL A 362 -12.81 -0.76 -42.20
C VAL A 362 -14.10 -0.68 -43.03
N GLN A 363 -14.42 -1.74 -43.78
CA GLN A 363 -15.71 -1.82 -44.48
C GLN A 363 -16.85 -1.79 -43.45
N GLY A 364 -17.99 -1.19 -43.83
CA GLY A 364 -19.15 -1.11 -42.94
C GLY A 364 -19.05 -0.05 -41.83
N LEU A 365 -18.09 0.88 -41.90
CA LEU A 365 -17.95 2.03 -40.99
C LEU A 365 -18.39 3.33 -41.67
N PRO A 366 -19.71 3.56 -41.87
CA PRO A 366 -20.21 4.70 -42.66
C PRO A 366 -19.91 6.07 -42.05
N ALA A 367 -19.61 6.14 -40.75
CA ALA A 367 -19.31 7.38 -40.05
C ALA A 367 -17.82 7.72 -39.99
N LEU A 368 -16.92 6.84 -40.46
CA LEU A 368 -15.48 7.01 -40.33
C LEU A 368 -15.00 8.18 -41.18
N LYS A 369 -14.32 9.13 -40.53
CA LYS A 369 -13.78 10.36 -41.15
C LYS A 369 -12.27 10.37 -41.14
N GLU A 370 -11.67 9.86 -40.07
CA GLU A 370 -10.21 9.86 -39.87
C GLU A 370 -9.72 8.46 -39.49
N LEU A 371 -8.68 8.02 -40.20
CA LEU A 371 -7.97 6.76 -39.97
C LEU A 371 -6.48 7.07 -39.90
N GLY A 372 -5.84 6.69 -38.80
CA GLY A 372 -4.43 6.96 -38.56
C GLY A 372 -3.70 5.93 -37.75
#